data_AF-A0A358KG42-F1
#
_entry.id   AF-A0A358KG42-F1
#
_cell.length_a   1.000
_cell.length_b   1.000
_cell.length_c   1.000
_cell.angle_alpha   90.00
_cell.angle_beta   90.00
_cell.angle_gamma   90.00
#
_symmetry.space_group_name_H-M   'P 1'
#
loop_
_entity.id
_entity.type
_entity.pdbx_description
1 polymer ?
#
loop_
_entity_poly.entity_id
_entity_poly.type
_entity_poly.pdbx_seq_one_letter_code
_entity_poly.pdbx_strand_id
1 'polypeptide(L)'
;KFDIEIHQGCGRGHGGSQVALVVAGQTNEFTVEDTGHFQNFVPRKVGTVRLAKGNHRFWIKPIKKARGAVMDVRRIRLIPVD
;
A
#
# COMPACT_ATOMS: atom_id res chain seq x y z
N LYS A 1 1.94 14.47 11.13
CA LYS A 1 1.12 13.69 10.16
C LYS A 1 2.10 12.97 9.24
N PHE A 2 1.71 11.86 8.60
CA PHE A 2 2.60 11.15 7.68
C PHE A 2 1.90 10.84 6.36
N ASP A 3 2.61 10.99 5.26
CA ASP A 3 2.28 10.30 4.01
C ASP A 3 2.69 8.82 4.17
N ILE A 4 1.86 7.92 3.65
CA ILE A 4 2.17 6.50 3.60
C ILE A 4 2.63 6.15 2.19
N GLU A 5 3.88 5.76 2.05
CA GLU A 5 4.45 5.25 0.82
C GLU A 5 4.66 3.74 0.92
N ILE A 6 4.24 2.99 -0.10
CA ILE A 6 4.58 1.57 -0.25
C ILE A 6 5.51 1.38 -1.45
N HIS A 7 6.41 0.42 -1.36
CA HIS A 7 7.12 -0.09 -2.53
C HIS A 7 6.36 -1.31 -3.05
N GLN A 8 5.64 -1.11 -4.16
CA GLN A 8 4.71 -2.06 -4.73
C GLN A 8 5.30 -2.70 -5.99
N GLY A 9 5.22 -4.03 -6.09
CA GLY A 9 5.44 -4.77 -7.34
C GLY A 9 4.14 -5.42 -7.81
N CYS A 10 3.89 -5.43 -9.12
CA CYS A 10 2.76 -6.13 -9.73
C CYS A 10 3.12 -6.56 -11.16
N GLY A 11 2.87 -7.82 -11.50
CA GLY A 11 3.14 -8.35 -12.84
C GLY A 11 2.33 -7.66 -13.93
N ARG A 12 2.86 -7.68 -15.16
CA ARG A 12 2.17 -7.17 -16.35
C ARG A 12 0.77 -7.80 -16.49
N GLY A 13 -0.24 -6.96 -16.64
CA GLY A 13 -1.65 -7.36 -16.75
C GLY A 13 -2.34 -7.73 -15.42
N HIS A 14 -1.64 -7.64 -14.28
CA HIS A 14 -2.18 -8.04 -12.97
C HIS A 14 -2.68 -6.88 -12.10
N GLY A 15 -2.56 -5.62 -12.55
CA GLY A 15 -3.06 -4.45 -11.84
C GLY A 15 -4.58 -4.44 -11.64
N GLY A 16 -5.05 -3.52 -10.79
CA GLY A 16 -6.47 -3.24 -10.57
C GLY A 16 -7.08 -3.86 -9.31
N SER A 17 -6.32 -4.61 -8.51
CA SER A 17 -6.80 -5.11 -7.20
C SER A 17 -7.06 -3.94 -6.24
N GLN A 18 -8.09 -4.04 -5.40
CA GLN A 18 -8.38 -3.05 -4.35
C GLN A 18 -7.84 -3.54 -3.02
N VAL A 19 -7.13 -2.66 -2.31
CA VAL A 19 -6.47 -2.96 -1.03
C VAL A 19 -6.68 -1.82 -0.04
N ALA A 20 -6.88 -2.16 1.23
CA ALA A 20 -6.89 -1.21 2.34
C ALA A 20 -5.59 -1.31 3.15
N LEU A 21 -4.98 -0.17 3.44
CA LEU A 21 -4.00 -0.03 4.51
C LEU A 21 -4.68 0.49 5.77
N VAL A 22 -4.67 -0.31 6.83
CA VAL A 22 -5.38 -0.02 8.09
C VAL A 22 -4.39 0.10 9.24
N VAL A 23 -4.44 1.21 9.96
CA VAL A 23 -3.61 1.46 11.15
C VAL A 23 -4.31 2.46 12.07
N ALA A 24 -4.26 2.25 13.39
CA ALA A 24 -4.82 3.17 14.38
C ALA A 24 -6.27 3.62 14.08
N GLY A 25 -7.12 2.69 13.62
CA GLY A 25 -8.52 2.94 13.25
C GLY A 25 -8.73 3.71 11.93
N GLN A 26 -7.65 4.14 11.27
CA GLN A 26 -7.69 4.82 9.97
C GLN A 26 -7.53 3.80 8.84
N THR A 27 -8.28 4.00 7.75
CA THR A 27 -8.25 3.16 6.56
C THR A 27 -7.91 4.03 5.35
N ASN A 28 -6.90 3.61 4.59
CA ASN A 28 -6.54 4.20 3.30
C ASN A 28 -6.69 3.14 2.21
N GLU A 29 -7.65 3.30 1.32
CA GLU A 29 -7.86 2.39 0.19
C GLU A 29 -7.09 2.85 -1.03
N PHE A 30 -6.54 1.90 -1.78
CA PHE A 30 -5.85 2.17 -3.03
C PHE A 30 -6.02 1.03 -4.02
N THR A 31 -5.97 1.39 -5.30
CA THR A 31 -5.92 0.45 -6.40
C THR A 31 -4.48 0.10 -6.72
N VAL A 32 -4.18 -1.19 -6.79
CA VAL A 32 -2.86 -1.70 -7.19
C VAL A 32 -2.59 -1.34 -8.65
N GLU A 33 -1.43 -0.76 -8.91
CA GLU A 33 -0.98 -0.47 -10.27
C GLU A 33 -0.18 -1.62 -10.88
N ASP A 34 -0.28 -1.78 -12.20
CA ASP A 34 0.61 -2.65 -12.95
C ASP A 34 2.02 -2.03 -12.98
N THR A 35 3.04 -2.76 -12.52
CA THR A 35 4.44 -2.30 -12.56
C THR A 35 5.27 -3.04 -13.61
N GLY A 36 4.63 -3.80 -14.50
CA GLY A 36 5.22 -4.58 -15.57
C GLY A 36 5.88 -5.88 -15.13
N HIS A 37 6.27 -6.02 -13.86
CA HIS A 37 6.89 -7.23 -13.30
C HIS A 37 6.77 -7.24 -11.77
N PHE A 38 6.55 -8.41 -11.16
CA PHE A 38 6.41 -8.53 -9.70
C PHE A 38 7.62 -8.04 -8.90
N GLN A 39 8.82 -8.14 -9.48
CA GLN A 39 10.05 -7.65 -8.85
C GLN A 39 10.40 -6.20 -9.19
N ASN A 40 9.62 -5.54 -10.07
CA ASN A 40 9.78 -4.11 -10.34
C ASN A 40 9.02 -3.30 -9.29
N PHE A 41 9.69 -3.00 -8.18
CA PHE A 41 9.11 -2.29 -7.05
C PHE A 41 9.11 -0.77 -7.28
N VAL A 42 7.92 -0.20 -7.44
CA VAL A 42 7.72 1.25 -7.66
C VAL A 42 7.20 1.89 -6.36
N PRO A 43 7.77 3.02 -5.91
CA PRO A 43 7.25 3.76 -4.76
C PRO A 43 5.89 4.40 -5.10
N ARG A 44 4.93 4.24 -4.20
CA ARG A 44 3.54 4.71 -4.35
C ARG A 44 3.06 5.33 -3.06
N LYS A 45 2.68 6.61 -3.09
CA LYS A 45 1.91 7.22 -2.00
C LYS A 45 0.48 6.68 -2.04
N VAL A 46 0.04 6.03 -0.98
CA VAL A 46 -1.26 5.34 -0.89
C VAL A 46 -2.21 5.94 0.14
N GLY A 47 -1.85 7.08 0.71
CA GLY A 47 -2.70 7.81 1.64
C GLY A 47 -1.90 8.55 2.71
N THR A 48 -2.61 9.02 3.74
CA THR A 48 -1.99 9.70 4.87
C THR A 48 -2.52 9.15 6.20
N VAL A 49 -1.76 9.37 7.27
CA VAL A 49 -2.13 8.91 8.61
C VAL A 49 -1.67 9.88 9.68
N ARG A 50 -2.46 10.00 10.75
CA ARG A 50 -2.03 10.61 12.02
C ARG A 50 -1.80 9.50 13.05
N LEU A 51 -0.61 9.45 13.62
CA LEU A 51 -0.24 8.44 14.62
C LEU A 51 0.17 9.14 15.91
N ALA A 52 -0.36 8.67 17.04
CA ALA A 52 0.15 9.04 18.35
C ALA A 52 1.53 8.40 18.60
N LYS A 53 2.28 8.90 19.57
CA LYS A 53 3.54 8.24 19.99
C LYS A 53 3.24 6.85 20.53
N GLY A 54 4.02 5.85 20.10
CA GLY A 54 3.92 4.47 20.58
C GLY A 54 3.89 3.43 19.47
N ASN A 55 3.57 2.21 19.85
CA ASN A 55 3.51 1.07 18.92
C ASN A 55 2.17 1.05 18.19
N HIS A 56 2.23 0.85 16.88
CA HIS A 56 1.05 0.71 16.02
C HIS A 56 1.14 -0.55 15.19
N ARG A 57 -0.02 -1.12 14.87
CA ARG A 57 -0.12 -2.29 13.99
C ARG A 57 -0.65 -1.85 12.62
N PHE A 58 0.18 -2.03 11.60
CA PHE A 58 -0.18 -1.82 10.20
C PHE A 58 -0.73 -3.11 9.59
N TRP A 59 -1.86 -2.99 8.91
CA TRP A 59 -2.44 -4.06 8.12
C TRP A 59 -2.49 -3.66 6.65
N ILE A 60 -2.14 -4.58 5.77
CA ILE A 60 -2.48 -4.51 4.35
C ILE A 60 -3.53 -5.58 4.11
N LYS A 61 -4.76 -5.16 3.78
CA LYS A 61 -5.92 -6.03 3.63
C LYS A 61 -6.43 -5.99 2.20
N PRO A 62 -6.37 -7.11 1.45
CA PRO A 62 -7.04 -7.19 0.16
C PRO A 62 -8.56 -7.00 0.34
N ILE A 63 -9.15 -6.09 -0.42
CA ILE A 63 -10.61 -5.90 -0.50
C ILE A 63 -11.15 -6.72 -1.68
N LYS A 64 -10.51 -6.57 -2.84
CA LYS A 64 -10.88 -7.28 -4.08
C LYS A 64 -9.62 -7.68 -4.84
N LYS A 65 -9.50 -8.97 -5.15
CA LYS A 65 -8.48 -9.49 -6.05
C LYS A 65 -8.97 -9.36 -7.49
N ALA A 66 -8.30 -8.55 -8.31
CA ALA A 66 -8.75 -8.30 -9.69
C ALA A 66 -8.29 -9.37 -10.70
N ARG A 67 -7.15 -10.02 -10.44
CA ARG A 67 -6.48 -10.96 -11.36
C ARG A 67 -5.87 -12.14 -10.57
N GLY A 68 -4.87 -12.82 -11.13
CA GLY A 68 -4.21 -13.97 -10.48
C GLY A 68 -3.57 -13.66 -9.12
N ALA A 69 -3.04 -12.45 -8.94
CA ALA A 69 -2.36 -11.99 -7.74
C ALA A 69 -2.87 -10.61 -7.30
N VAL A 70 -2.61 -10.22 -6.05
CA VAL A 70 -2.92 -8.87 -5.53
C VAL A 70 -1.76 -7.93 -5.85
N MET A 71 -0.63 -8.08 -5.16
CA MET A 71 0.64 -7.36 -5.36
C MET A 71 1.73 -7.95 -4.45
N ASP A 72 2.99 -7.60 -4.71
CA ASP A 72 4.11 -7.76 -3.78
C ASP A 72 4.40 -6.43 -3.06
N VAL A 73 4.71 -6.48 -1.76
CA VAL A 73 5.09 -5.31 -0.96
C VAL A 73 6.44 -5.54 -0.33
N ARG A 74 7.41 -4.67 -0.63
CA ARG A 74 8.78 -4.76 -0.10
C ARG A 74 9.03 -3.85 1.10
N ARG A 75 8.34 -2.72 1.16
CA ARG A 75 8.56 -1.69 2.19
C ARG A 75 7.31 -0.84 2.37
N ILE A 76 7.06 -0.43 3.61
CA ILE A 76 6.15 0.66 3.96
C ILE A 76 7.00 1.76 4.60
N ARG A 77 6.81 3.01 4.17
CA ARG A 77 7.50 4.19 4.72
C ARG A 77 6.46 5.19 5.21
N LEU A 78 6.72 5.71 6.40
CA LEU A 78 6.01 6.88 6.92
C LEU A 78 6.90 8.09 6.65
N ILE A 79 6.42 8.97 5.78
CA ILE A 79 7.14 10.19 5.40
C ILE A 79 6.48 11.34 6.17
N PRO A 80 7.18 12.01 7.09
CA PRO A 80 6.65 13.17 7.78
C PRO A 80 6.17 14.20 6.76
N VAL A 81 5.00 14.78 7.01
CA VAL A 81 4.51 15.96 6.30
C VAL A 81 4.33 17.08 7.30
N ASP A 82 4.75 18.27 6.90
CA ASP A 82 4.63 19.51 7.67
C ASP A 82 3.16 19.85 7.96
#